data_AF-A0A5Z0FHA2-F1
#
_entry.id   AF-A0A5Z0FHA2-F1
#
_cell.length_a   1.000
_cell.length_b   1.000
_cell.length_c   1.000
_cell.angle_alpha   90.00
_cell.angle_beta   90.00
_cell.angle_gamma   90.00
#
_symmetry.space_group_name_H-M   'P 1'
#
loop_
_entity.id
_entity.type
_entity.pdbx_description
1 polymer ?
#
loop_
_entity_poly.entity_id
_entity_poly.type
_entity_poly.pdbx_seq_one_letter_code
_entity_poly.pdbx_strand_id
1 'polypeptide(L)'
;MHTSGNTVTITGKGQNHVIQWGGGFNIGQNESVNFNGKNQNYLNIAYQKDASKIDGALNRGNNNIFLVNPMGVLIGKTGTITAGKFVASTTALSDDNVKTFLEKGASFSPAFDVSKQGNIINLGK
;
A
#
# COMPACT_ATOMS: atom_id res chain seq x y z
N MET A 1 -2.15 12.32 -9.01
CA MET A 1 -0.78 11.85 -8.73
C MET A 1 0.17 12.77 -9.47
N HIS A 2 1.34 13.05 -8.91
CA HIS A 2 2.36 13.91 -9.53
C HIS A 2 3.70 13.21 -9.45
N THR A 3 4.42 13.13 -10.57
CA THR A 3 5.74 12.50 -10.63
C THR A 3 6.80 13.57 -10.89
N SER A 4 7.88 13.55 -10.11
CA SER A 4 9.03 14.44 -10.30
C SER A 4 10.32 13.67 -10.00
N GLY A 5 11.18 13.53 -11.00
CA GLY A 5 12.34 12.64 -10.93
C GLY A 5 11.92 11.22 -10.52
N ASN A 6 12.61 10.66 -9.52
CA ASN A 6 12.35 9.32 -8.98
C ASN A 6 11.26 9.30 -7.88
N THR A 7 10.45 10.35 -7.78
CA THR A 7 9.44 10.50 -6.71
C THR A 7 8.04 10.59 -7.29
N VAL A 8 7.14 9.75 -6.78
CA VAL A 8 5.70 9.85 -7.00
C VAL A 8 5.03 10.41 -5.76
N THR A 9 4.34 11.53 -5.90
CA THR A 9 3.53 12.13 -4.86
C THR A 9 2.05 11.85 -5.09
N ILE A 10 1.41 11.28 -4.08
CA ILE A 10 0.00 10.90 -4.07
C ILE A 10 -0.73 11.80 -3.08
N THR A 11 -1.74 12.52 -3.57
CA THR A 11 -2.66 13.31 -2.75
C THR A 11 -4.05 12.74 -2.90
N GLY A 12 -4.58 12.15 -1.84
CA GLY A 12 -5.92 11.59 -1.81
C GLY A 12 -6.99 12.66 -1.66
N LYS A 13 -8.21 12.34 -2.08
CA LYS A 13 -9.40 13.15 -1.81
C LYS A 13 -10.13 12.57 -0.61
N GLY A 14 -10.48 13.42 0.35
CA GLY A 14 -11.22 13.03 1.56
C GLY A 14 -10.37 12.28 2.59
N GLN A 15 -11.02 11.68 3.58
CA GLN A 15 -10.38 10.98 4.71
C GLN A 15 -9.89 9.58 4.34
N ASN A 16 -10.65 8.86 3.50
CA ASN A 16 -10.39 7.50 3.06
C ASN A 16 -10.31 7.48 1.53
N HIS A 17 -9.19 7.05 0.98
CA HIS A 17 -8.92 7.09 -0.45
C HIS A 17 -8.49 5.71 -0.96
N VAL A 18 -9.05 5.29 -2.09
CA VAL A 18 -8.77 3.99 -2.71
C VAL A 18 -8.05 4.23 -4.04
N ILE A 19 -6.97 3.48 -4.25
CA ILE A 19 -6.13 3.56 -5.44
C ILE A 19 -5.93 2.14 -5.97
N GLN A 20 -6.26 1.94 -7.24
CA GLN A 20 -6.11 0.69 -7.94
C GLN A 20 -4.91 0.77 -8.90
N TRP A 21 -3.98 -0.17 -8.78
CA TRP A 21 -2.73 -0.22 -9.53
C TRP A 21 -2.75 -1.41 -10.49
N GLY A 22 -3.14 -1.17 -11.74
CA GLY A 22 -3.19 -2.19 -12.79
C GLY A 22 -1.81 -2.78 -13.14
N GLY A 23 -0.76 -1.96 -13.07
CA GLY A 23 0.64 -2.39 -13.27
C GLY A 23 1.35 -2.82 -11.98
N GLY A 24 0.62 -2.98 -10.88
CA GLY A 24 1.20 -3.28 -9.56
C GLY A 24 1.72 -2.04 -8.81
N PHE A 25 2.12 -2.29 -7.56
CA PHE A 25 2.69 -1.26 -6.68
C PHE A 25 4.10 -1.68 -6.29
N ASN A 26 5.10 -0.99 -6.82
CA ASN A 26 6.52 -1.23 -6.55
C ASN A 26 7.22 0.10 -6.28
N ILE A 27 8.31 0.06 -5.52
CA ILE A 27 9.18 1.22 -5.30
C ILE A 27 10.61 0.70 -5.44
N GLY A 28 11.26 1.03 -6.55
CA GLY A 28 12.64 0.63 -6.82
C GLY A 28 13.64 1.32 -5.90
N GLN A 29 14.88 0.81 -5.89
CA GLN A 29 15.96 1.43 -5.15
C GLN A 29 16.18 2.87 -5.66
N ASN A 30 16.35 3.81 -4.72
CA ASN A 30 16.46 5.26 -5.00
C ASN A 30 15.19 5.92 -5.56
N GLU A 31 14.06 5.20 -5.57
CA GLU A 31 12.74 5.75 -5.85
C GLU A 31 11.97 6.00 -4.55
N SER A 32 10.98 6.89 -4.61
CA SER A 32 10.10 7.13 -3.48
C SER A 32 8.65 7.34 -3.86
N VAL A 33 7.75 6.90 -2.98
CA VAL A 33 6.32 7.22 -3.03
C VAL A 33 5.95 7.99 -1.77
N ASN A 34 5.46 9.21 -1.95
CA ASN A 34 5.09 10.11 -0.87
C ASN A 34 3.57 10.28 -0.84
N PHE A 35 2.93 9.87 0.26
CA PHE A 35 1.49 10.13 0.46
C PHE A 35 1.28 11.42 1.28
N ASN A 36 0.73 12.43 0.63
CA ASN A 36 0.45 13.75 1.19
C ASN A 36 -0.81 13.76 2.08
N GLY A 37 -1.03 14.90 2.75
CA GLY A 37 -2.13 15.10 3.69
C GLY A 37 -1.77 14.65 5.11
N LYS A 38 -2.72 14.78 6.05
CA LYS A 38 -2.52 14.51 7.48
C LYS A 38 -3.59 13.58 8.01
N ASN A 39 -3.18 12.51 8.67
CA ASN A 39 -4.03 11.48 9.27
C ASN A 39 -5.01 10.81 8.28
N GLN A 40 -4.71 10.82 6.97
CA GLN A 40 -5.56 10.19 5.95
C GLN A 40 -5.30 8.68 5.82
N ASN A 41 -6.25 7.96 5.25
CA ASN A 41 -6.17 6.52 5.00
C ASN A 41 -6.11 6.24 3.49
N TYR A 42 -5.09 5.53 3.05
CA TYR A 42 -4.92 5.14 1.65
C TYR A 42 -4.93 3.62 1.49
N LEU A 43 -5.92 3.11 0.77
CA LEU A 43 -5.98 1.72 0.34
C LEU A 43 -5.40 1.61 -1.07
N ASN A 44 -4.26 0.94 -1.20
CA ASN A 44 -3.59 0.64 -2.45
C ASN A 44 -3.84 -0.83 -2.80
N ILE A 45 -4.52 -1.09 -3.92
CA ILE A 45 -4.83 -2.44 -4.39
C ILE A 45 -4.06 -2.69 -5.67
N ALA A 46 -3.15 -3.67 -5.65
CA ALA A 46 -2.33 -4.07 -6.78
C ALA A 46 -2.86 -5.36 -7.42
N TYR A 47 -2.98 -5.37 -8.75
CA TYR A 47 -3.62 -6.46 -9.51
C TYR A 47 -2.68 -7.22 -10.45
N GLN A 48 -1.38 -6.91 -10.46
CA GLN A 48 -0.43 -7.57 -11.35
C GLN A 48 -0.16 -9.03 -10.93
N LYS A 49 0.44 -9.82 -11.84
CA LYS A 49 0.86 -11.21 -11.61
C LYS A 49 2.02 -11.38 -10.62
N ASP A 50 2.67 -10.29 -10.22
CA ASP A 50 3.88 -10.30 -9.41
C ASP A 50 3.66 -9.64 -8.04
N ALA A 51 4.40 -10.12 -7.03
CA ALA A 51 4.43 -9.51 -5.70
C ALA A 51 4.84 -8.02 -5.77
N SER A 52 4.33 -7.23 -4.84
CA SER A 52 4.78 -5.85 -4.66
C SER A 52 6.18 -5.84 -4.06
N LYS A 53 7.12 -5.19 -4.72
CA LYS A 53 8.50 -5.05 -4.23
C LYS A 53 8.81 -3.61 -3.84
N ILE A 54 9.20 -3.41 -2.60
CA ILE A 54 9.57 -2.10 -2.04
C ILE A 54 11.04 -2.17 -1.64
N ASP A 55 11.91 -1.75 -2.55
CA ASP A 55 13.35 -1.59 -2.34
C ASP A 55 13.74 -0.11 -2.08
N GLY A 56 12.85 0.84 -2.40
CA GLY A 56 12.97 2.27 -2.11
C GLY A 56 12.15 2.73 -0.92
N ALA A 57 11.77 4.01 -0.92
CA ALA A 57 11.12 4.65 0.22
C ALA A 57 9.61 4.83 0.02
N LEU A 58 8.80 4.25 0.91
CA LEU A 58 7.41 4.65 1.07
C LEU A 58 7.32 5.61 2.26
N ASN A 59 7.07 6.88 1.97
CA ASN A 59 6.98 7.91 3.00
C ASN A 59 5.56 8.38 3.18
N ARG A 60 5.15 8.46 4.44
CA ARG A 60 4.09 9.34 4.88
C ARG A 60 4.33 9.70 6.33
N GLY A 61 3.93 10.91 6.74
CA GLY A 61 3.88 11.27 8.15
C GLY A 61 2.83 10.43 8.88
N ASN A 62 1.81 11.06 9.44
CA ASN A 62 0.79 10.35 10.22
C ASN A 62 -0.29 9.65 9.36
N ASN A 63 -0.09 9.48 8.05
CA ASN A 63 -1.07 8.81 7.20
C ASN A 63 -0.98 7.28 7.35
N ASN A 64 -2.11 6.61 7.20
CA ASN A 64 -2.24 5.16 7.24
C ASN A 64 -2.27 4.61 5.83
N ILE A 65 -1.46 3.59 5.55
CA ILE A 65 -1.40 2.97 4.22
C ILE A 65 -1.66 1.49 4.35
N PHE A 66 -2.58 1.04 3.53
CA PHE A 66 -2.98 -0.35 3.37
C PHE A 66 -2.54 -0.75 1.96
N LEU A 67 -1.71 -1.78 1.84
CA LEU A 67 -1.27 -2.36 0.58
C LEU A 67 -1.83 -3.77 0.47
N VAL A 68 -2.71 -3.98 -0.52
CA VAL A 68 -3.24 -5.30 -0.84
C VAL A 68 -2.66 -5.75 -2.17
N ASN A 69 -1.96 -6.87 -2.16
CA ASN A 69 -1.50 -7.54 -3.36
C ASN A 69 -1.60 -9.06 -3.15
N PRO A 70 -2.54 -9.76 -3.83
CA PRO A 70 -2.68 -11.20 -3.70
C PRO A 70 -1.40 -11.98 -3.99
N MET A 71 -0.53 -11.48 -4.87
CA MET A 71 0.70 -12.17 -5.26
C MET A 71 1.83 -12.05 -4.22
N GLY A 72 1.66 -11.21 -3.19
CA GLY A 72 2.65 -11.02 -2.14
C GLY A 72 3.13 -9.58 -1.98
N VAL A 73 3.83 -9.33 -0.88
CA VAL A 73 4.50 -8.06 -0.58
C VAL A 73 5.89 -8.36 -0.01
N LEU A 74 6.92 -7.84 -0.67
CA LEU A 74 8.31 -7.88 -0.22
C LEU A 74 8.80 -6.46 0.06
N ILE A 75 9.09 -6.15 1.32
CA ILE A 75 9.92 -5.01 1.67
C ILE A 75 11.35 -5.51 1.66
N GLY A 76 12.12 -5.07 0.66
CA GLY A 76 13.51 -5.47 0.48
C GLY A 76 14.43 -4.90 1.55
N LYS A 77 15.68 -5.36 1.58
CA LYS A 77 16.67 -4.95 2.60
C LYS A 77 16.95 -3.43 2.64
N THR A 78 16.78 -2.75 1.52
CA THR A 78 16.93 -1.30 1.39
C THR A 78 15.60 -0.56 1.50
N GLY A 79 14.50 -1.30 1.48
CA GLY A 79 13.15 -0.75 1.54
C GLY A 79 12.89 -0.11 2.91
N THR A 80 12.26 1.06 2.88
CA THR A 80 11.88 1.78 4.11
C THR A 80 10.41 2.17 4.04
N ILE A 81 9.71 2.01 5.16
CA ILE A 81 8.30 2.35 5.30
C ILE A 81 8.14 3.28 6.49
N THR A 82 7.88 4.56 6.25
CA THR A 82 7.54 5.52 7.32
C THR A 82 6.05 5.82 7.28
N ALA A 83 5.35 5.67 8.41
CA ALA A 83 3.91 5.57 8.47
C ALA A 83 3.28 5.95 9.82
N GLY A 84 2.03 6.41 9.82
CA GLY A 84 1.17 6.29 11.00
C GLY A 84 0.81 4.83 11.28
N LYS A 85 0.27 4.15 10.27
CA LYS A 85 0.00 2.70 10.24
C LYS A 85 0.36 2.14 8.88
N PHE A 86 1.01 0.98 8.84
CA PHE A 86 1.18 0.19 7.62
C PHE A 86 0.50 -1.17 7.77
N VAL A 87 -0.32 -1.54 6.79
CA VAL A 87 -0.93 -2.86 6.70
C VAL A 87 -0.63 -3.43 5.33
N ALA A 88 -0.10 -4.64 5.27
CA ALA A 88 0.01 -5.41 4.05
C ALA A 88 -0.95 -6.61 4.12
N SER A 89 -1.58 -6.97 3.00
CA SER A 89 -2.41 -8.19 2.89
C SER A 89 -2.29 -8.83 1.52
N THR A 90 -2.39 -10.16 1.52
CA THR A 90 -2.44 -11.03 0.33
C THR A 90 -3.84 -11.56 0.06
N THR A 91 -4.83 -11.20 0.88
CA THR A 91 -6.22 -11.55 0.62
C THR A 91 -6.82 -10.53 -0.34
N ALA A 92 -7.26 -11.00 -1.52
CA ALA A 92 -7.95 -10.16 -2.48
C ALA A 92 -9.22 -9.54 -1.87
N LEU A 93 -9.49 -8.28 -2.19
CA LEU A 93 -10.66 -7.57 -1.70
C LEU A 93 -11.84 -7.70 -2.66
N SER A 94 -13.02 -7.96 -2.12
CA SER A 94 -14.28 -7.73 -2.83
C SER A 94 -14.69 -6.25 -2.78
N ASP A 95 -15.69 -5.88 -3.58
CA ASP A 95 -16.27 -4.53 -3.54
C ASP A 95 -16.80 -4.16 -2.15
N ASP A 96 -17.37 -5.12 -1.42
CA ASP A 96 -17.88 -4.89 -0.07
C ASP A 96 -16.74 -4.65 0.93
N ASN A 97 -15.57 -5.26 0.74
CA ASN A 97 -14.40 -4.92 1.54
C ASN A 97 -13.93 -3.48 1.26
N VAL A 98 -13.98 -3.04 0.00
CA VAL A 98 -13.63 -1.65 -0.37
C VAL A 98 -14.63 -0.66 0.25
N LYS A 99 -15.93 -0.94 0.20
CA LYS A 99 -16.96 -0.14 0.90
C LYS A 99 -16.69 -0.09 2.40
N THR A 100 -16.39 -1.24 3.01
CA THR A 100 -16.05 -1.32 4.43
C THR A 100 -14.81 -0.47 4.77
N PHE A 101 -13.79 -0.44 3.91
CA PHE A 101 -12.64 0.45 4.09
C PHE A 101 -13.05 1.93 4.02
N LEU A 102 -13.88 2.30 3.04
CA LEU A 102 -14.36 3.68 2.90
C LEU A 102 -15.17 4.16 4.12
N GLU A 103 -15.86 3.25 4.82
CA GLU A 103 -16.57 3.54 6.07
C GLU A 103 -15.65 3.55 7.30
N LYS A 104 -14.78 2.54 7.45
CA LYS A 104 -14.00 2.31 8.68
C LYS A 104 -12.63 2.98 8.70
N GLY A 105 -12.06 3.32 7.54
CA GLY A 105 -10.76 3.97 7.42
C GLY A 105 -9.66 3.25 8.20
N ALA A 106 -9.10 3.94 9.20
CA ALA A 106 -7.99 3.43 10.03
C ALA A 106 -8.31 2.11 10.76
N SER A 107 -9.59 1.89 11.10
CA SER A 107 -10.09 0.69 11.78
C SER A 107 -10.37 -0.48 10.83
N PHE A 108 -10.18 -0.29 9.52
CA PHE A 108 -10.24 -1.39 8.57
C PHE A 108 -9.12 -2.41 8.86
N SER A 109 -9.48 -3.68 8.76
CA SER A 109 -8.55 -4.79 8.69
C SER A 109 -8.98 -5.66 7.52
N PRO A 110 -8.11 -5.92 6.54
CA PRO A 110 -8.41 -6.90 5.50
C PRO A 110 -8.60 -8.27 6.15
N ALA A 111 -9.57 -9.05 5.66
CA ALA A 111 -9.72 -10.43 6.06
C ALA A 111 -8.43 -11.20 5.74
N PHE A 112 -8.08 -12.19 6.56
CA PHE A 112 -6.97 -13.09 6.29
C PHE A 112 -7.52 -14.42 5.81
N ASP A 113 -7.24 -14.76 4.56
CA ASP A 113 -7.62 -16.04 3.94
C ASP A 113 -6.38 -16.93 3.76
N VAL A 114 -6.26 -17.94 4.61
CA VAL A 114 -5.14 -18.92 4.59
C VAL A 114 -5.07 -19.76 3.33
N SER A 115 -6.13 -19.79 2.51
CA SER A 115 -6.15 -20.52 1.25
C SER A 115 -5.50 -19.75 0.10
N LYS A 116 -5.24 -18.44 0.27
CA LYS A 116 -4.66 -17.58 -0.77
C LYS A 116 -3.14 -17.66 -0.76
N GLN A 117 -2.58 -17.73 -1.96
CA GLN A 117 -1.15 -17.86 -2.19
C GLN A 117 -0.52 -16.48 -2.30
N GLY A 118 0.39 -16.14 -1.40
CA GLY A 118 1.13 -14.89 -1.40
C GLY A 118 1.81 -14.68 -0.06
N ASN A 119 3.10 -14.35 -0.06
CA ASN A 119 3.86 -14.11 1.17
C ASN A 119 4.01 -12.62 1.43
N ILE A 120 4.01 -12.26 2.72
CA ILE A 120 4.41 -10.94 3.18
C ILE A 120 5.75 -11.11 3.88
N ILE A 121 6.79 -10.51 3.33
CA ILE A 121 8.15 -10.60 3.85
C ILE A 121 8.66 -9.18 4.06
N ASN A 122 9.10 -8.87 5.28
CA ASN A 122 9.81 -7.64 5.59
C ASN A 122 11.27 -7.94 5.91
N LEU A 123 12.16 -7.57 4.99
CA LEU A 123 13.62 -7.60 5.17
C LEU A 123 14.20 -6.19 5.40
N GLY A 124 13.36 -5.16 5.31
CA GLY A 124 13.73 -3.76 5.50
C GLY A 124 13.95 -3.42 6.97
N LYS A 125 14.37 -2.19 7.22
CA LYS A 125 14.56 -1.64 8.56
C LYS A 125 13.39 -0.76 8.98
#